data_AF-G7TFA5-F1
#
_entry.id   AF-G7TFA5-F1
#
_cell.length_a   1.000
_cell.length_b   1.000
_cell.length_c   1.000
_cell.angle_alpha   90.00
_cell.angle_beta   90.00
_cell.angle_gamma   90.00
#
_symmetry.space_group_name_H-M   'P 1'
#
loop_
_entity.id
_entity.type
_entity.pdbx_description
1 polymer ?
#
loop_
_entity_poly.entity_id
_entity_poly.type
_entity_poly.pdbx_seq_one_letter_code
_entity_poly.pdbx_strand_id
1 'polypeptide(L)' 'MAIYHAKMKSFSRGNGDSSVAAAAYRAGFDLLDMSTGLGHNYSHRGGVDFHQMLAPKGAPEWCFDAQYFWNANEAAETRK' A
#
# COMPACT_ATOMS: atom_id res chain seq x y z
N MET A 1 24.70 -0.27 -21.04
CA MET A 1 24.19 -1.64 -20.81
C MET A 1 22.99 -1.53 -19.89
N ALA A 2 21.81 -1.98 -20.31
CA ALA A 2 20.62 -1.96 -19.46
C ALA A 2 20.64 -3.18 -18.54
N ILE A 3 20.64 -2.98 -17.23
CA ILE A 3 20.56 -4.04 -16.23
C ILE A 3 19.15 -3.98 -15.64
N TYR A 4 18.43 -5.10 -15.72
CA TYR A 4 17.13 -5.26 -15.08
C TYR A 4 17.29 -5.89 -13.69
N HIS A 5 16.55 -5.39 -12.70
CA HIS A 5 16.53 -5.92 -11.34
C HIS A 5 15.08 -6.05 -10.86
N ALA A 6 14.74 -7.21 -10.30
CA ALA A 6 13.45 -7.48 -9.66
C ALA A 6 13.66 -8.10 -8.28
N LYS A 7 12.90 -7.65 -7.30
CA LYS A 7 12.92 -8.15 -5.92
C LYS A 7 11.50 -8.31 -5.40
N MET A 8 11.24 -9.43 -4.74
CA MET A 8 10.01 -9.69 -4.00
C MET A 8 10.31 -9.69 -2.49
N LYS A 9 9.42 -9.09 -1.70
CA LYS A 9 9.48 -9.09 -0.23
C LYS A 9 8.06 -9.23 0.32
N SER A 10 7.88 -10.14 1.28
CA SER A 10 6.64 -10.25 2.06
C SER A 10 6.64 -9.27 3.23
N PHE A 11 5.48 -8.75 3.58
CA PHE A 11 5.23 -7.91 4.74
C PHE A 11 4.45 -8.72 5.77
N SER A 12 4.78 -8.58 7.06
CA SER A 12 4.13 -9.30 8.15
C SER A 12 3.88 -8.41 9.35
N ARG A 13 2.64 -8.43 9.88
CA ARG A 13 2.26 -7.70 11.08
C ARG A 13 3.04 -8.16 12.31
N GLY A 14 3.40 -9.45 12.40
CA GLY A 14 4.26 -9.98 13.46
C GLY A 14 5.66 -9.36 13.50
N ASN A 15 6.15 -8.82 12.38
CA ASN A 15 7.40 -8.06 12.31
C ASN A 15 7.19 -6.55 12.50
N GLY A 16 5.96 -6.10 12.78
CA GLY A 16 5.61 -4.69 12.90
C GLY A 16 5.39 -3.98 11.55
N ASP A 17 5.25 -4.72 10.44
CA ASP A 17 4.90 -4.11 9.16
C ASP A 17 3.41 -3.70 9.13
N SER A 18 3.10 -2.62 8.40
CA SER A 18 1.72 -2.19 8.07
C SER A 18 1.56 -2.14 6.55
N SER A 19 0.48 -2.71 6.04
CA SER A 19 0.16 -2.70 4.60
C SER A 19 -0.14 -1.28 4.12
N VAL A 20 -0.83 -0.47 4.94
CA VAL A 20 -1.15 0.95 4.65
C VAL A 20 0.15 1.76 4.53
N ALA A 21 1.04 1.63 5.51
CA ALA A 21 2.34 2.32 5.48
C ALA A 21 3.19 1.88 4.28
N ALA A 22 3.21 0.58 4.00
CA ALA A 22 3.96 -0.02 2.90
C ALA A 22 3.48 0.46 1.53
N ALA A 23 2.16 0.59 1.34
CA ALA A 23 1.56 1.11 0.12
C ALA A 23 1.84 2.60 -0.05
N ALA A 24 1.63 3.39 1.00
CA ALA A 24 1.86 4.82 0.99
C ALA A 24 3.31 5.15 0.60
N TYR A 25 4.28 4.48 1.22
CA TYR A 25 5.69 4.67 0.89
C TYR A 25 6.01 4.33 -0.57
N ARG A 26 5.47 3.23 -1.13
CA ARG A 26 5.83 2.79 -2.48
C ARG A 26 5.27 3.67 -3.58
N ALA A 27 4.02 4.06 -3.43
CA ALA A 27 3.28 4.83 -4.43
C ALA A 27 3.28 6.34 -4.15
N GLY A 28 3.91 6.79 -3.06
CA GLY A 28 3.95 8.21 -2.70
C GLY A 28 2.58 8.74 -2.28
N PHE A 29 1.74 7.92 -1.66
CA PHE A 29 0.42 8.35 -1.20
C PHE A 29 0.51 9.09 0.14
N ASP A 30 -0.56 9.81 0.47
CA ASP A 30 -0.88 10.23 1.83
C ASP A 30 -2.07 9.41 2.33
N LEU A 31 -1.79 8.40 3.18
CA LEU A 31 -2.81 7.49 3.68
C LEU A 31 -2.91 7.53 5.20
N LEU A 32 -4.13 7.46 5.72
CA LEU A 32 -4.40 7.28 7.15
C LEU A 32 -4.61 5.79 7.45
N ASP A 33 -3.84 5.22 8.38
CA ASP A 33 -4.12 3.90 8.93
C ASP A 33 -5.21 4.02 9.99
N MET A 34 -6.38 3.49 9.69
CA MET A 34 -7.57 3.56 10.56
C MET A 34 -7.45 2.68 11.81
N SER A 35 -6.56 1.67 11.80
CA SER A 35 -6.37 0.76 12.94
C SER A 35 -5.50 1.37 14.03
N THR A 36 -4.51 2.16 13.63
CA THR A 36 -3.53 2.79 14.53
C THR A 36 -3.75 4.29 14.69
N GLY A 37 -4.49 4.93 13.78
CA GLY A 37 -4.69 6.37 13.70
C GLY A 37 -3.49 7.13 13.14
N LEU A 38 -2.44 6.45 12.68
CA LEU A 38 -1.25 7.09 12.13
C LEU A 38 -1.44 7.49 10.66
N GLY A 39 -1.07 8.73 10.35
CA GLY A 39 -0.96 9.23 8.99
C GLY A 39 0.40 8.89 8.38
N HIS A 40 0.39 8.35 7.17
CA HIS A 40 1.55 8.01 6.37
C HIS A 40 1.62 8.90 5.13
N ASN A 41 2.14 10.12 5.30
CA ASN A 41 2.27 11.08 4.21
C ASN A 41 3.61 10.93 3.48
N TYR A 42 3.56 10.35 2.29
CA TYR A 42 4.70 10.22 1.37
C TYR A 42 4.48 10.96 0.04
N SER A 43 3.57 11.94 0.01
CA SER A 43 3.25 12.75 -1.19
C SER A 43 4.46 13.46 -1.83
N HIS A 44 5.52 13.69 -1.05
CA HIS A 44 6.75 14.35 -1.51
C HIS A 44 7.87 13.37 -1.87
N ARG A 45 7.57 12.06 -1.96
CA ARG A 45 8.57 11.04 -2.24
C ARG A 45 9.02 11.12 -3.71
N GLY A 46 10.30 11.41 -3.90
CA GLY A 46 10.94 11.33 -5.22
C GLY A 46 11.08 9.90 -5.75
N GLY A 47 11.13 9.76 -7.07
CA GLY A 47 11.33 8.47 -7.75
C GLY A 47 10.05 7.64 -7.94
N VAL A 48 8.88 8.25 -7.72
CA VAL A 48 7.58 7.68 -8.10
C VAL A 48 7.04 8.49 -9.29
N ASP A 49 7.27 7.98 -10.50
CA ASP A 49 6.78 8.64 -11.72
C ASP A 49 5.30 8.30 -11.99
N PHE A 50 4.87 7.10 -11.60
CA PHE A 50 3.52 6.60 -11.85
C PHE A 50 3.14 5.51 -10.84
N HIS A 51 1.86 5.46 -10.49
CA HIS A 51 1.25 4.34 -9.77
C HIS A 51 -0.12 4.02 -10.38
N GLN A 52 -0.58 2.79 -10.19
CA GLN A 52 -1.93 2.38 -10.61
C GLN A 52 -2.47 1.28 -9.69
N MET A 53 -3.72 1.45 -9.26
CA MET A 53 -4.49 0.37 -8.64
C MET A 53 -5.05 -0.53 -9.73
N LEU A 54 -4.86 -1.83 -9.60
CA LEU A 54 -5.36 -2.84 -10.54
C LEU A 54 -6.29 -3.79 -9.79
N ALA A 55 -7.46 -4.07 -10.36
CA ALA A 55 -8.40 -5.03 -9.79
C ALA A 55 -9.03 -5.89 -10.92
N PRO A 56 -9.46 -7.13 -10.61
CA PRO A 56 -10.14 -7.99 -11.58
C PRO A 56 -11.44 -7.39 -12.12
N LYS A 57 -11.89 -7.87 -13.29
CA LYS A 57 -13.19 -7.48 -13.85
C LYS A 57 -14.32 -7.81 -12.86
N GLY A 58 -15.19 -6.84 -12.61
CA GLY A 58 -16.30 -6.98 -11.65
C GLY A 58 -15.91 -6.70 -10.20
N ALA A 59 -14.67 -6.29 -9.94
CA ALA A 59 -14.31 -5.77 -8.62
C ALA A 59 -15.14 -4.52 -8.28
N PRO A 60 -15.49 -4.33 -6.99
CA PRO A 60 -16.09 -3.09 -6.54
C PRO A 60 -15.23 -1.87 -6.86
N GLU A 61 -15.84 -0.72 -7.12
CA GLU A 61 -15.12 0.51 -7.46
C GLU A 61 -14.15 0.97 -6.37
N TRP A 62 -14.46 0.70 -5.09
CA TRP A 62 -13.59 1.05 -3.97
C TRP A 62 -12.22 0.36 -4.02
N CYS A 63 -12.07 -0.74 -4.78
CA CYS A 63 -10.77 -1.38 -4.96
C CYS A 63 -9.76 -0.50 -5.71
N PHE A 64 -10.21 0.55 -6.39
CA PHE A 64 -9.35 1.52 -7.06
C PHE A 64 -9.02 2.74 -6.21
N ASP A 65 -9.63 2.89 -5.04
CA ASP A 65 -9.28 3.90 -4.05
C ASP A 65 -8.24 3.33 -3.07
N ALA A 66 -7.05 3.91 -3.04
CA ALA A 66 -5.94 3.43 -2.21
C ALA A 66 -6.25 3.53 -0.71
N GLN A 67 -6.91 4.60 -0.27
CA GLN A 67 -7.24 4.81 1.15
C GLN A 67 -8.21 3.74 1.64
N TYR A 68 -9.27 3.47 0.88
CA TYR A 68 -10.23 2.43 1.25
C TYR A 68 -9.63 1.02 1.13
N PHE A 69 -8.96 0.73 0.01
CA PHE A 69 -8.45 -0.61 -0.23
C PHE A 69 -7.42 -1.07 0.80
N TRP A 70 -6.42 -0.23 1.10
CA TRP A 70 -5.35 -0.64 2.02
C TRP A 70 -5.82 -0.71 3.47
N ASN A 71 -6.77 0.13 3.88
CA ASN A 71 -7.39 -0.02 5.20
C ASN A 71 -8.25 -1.29 5.31
N ALA A 72 -9.02 -1.61 4.27
CA ALA A 72 -9.77 -2.87 4.23
C ALA A 72 -8.83 -4.08 4.26
N ASN A 73 -7.69 -4.00 3.56
CA ASN A 73 -6.66 -5.03 3.57
C ASN A 73 -6.03 -5.21 4.96
N GLU A 74 -5.61 -4.13 5.60
CA GLU A 74 -5.02 -4.17 6.95
C GLU A 74 -6.03 -4.70 7.98
N ALA A 75 -7.29 -4.30 7.90
CA ALA A 75 -8.35 -4.76 8.80
C ALA A 75 -8.73 -6.24 8.60
N ALA A 76 -8.62 -6.76 7.37
CA ALA A 76 -8.89 -8.16 7.07
C ALA A 76 -7.81 -9.10 7.63
N GLU A 77 -6.61 -8.60 7.91
CA GLU A 77 -5.52 -9.40 8.48
C GLU A 77 -5.67 -9.54 10.00
N THR A 78 -6.33 -10.62 10.42
CA THR A 78 -6.59 -10.90 11.84
C THR A 78 -5.45 -11.61 12.56
N ARG A 79 -4.40 -12.04 11.85
CA ARG A 79 -3.27 -12.78 12.42
C ARG A 79 -2.05 -11.86 12.60
N LYS A 80 -1.16 -12.26 13.51
CA LYS A 80 0.15 -11.63 13.73
C LYS A 80 1.23 -12.55 13.17
#